data_AF-A0A354MAG6-F1
#
_entry.id   AF-A0A354MAG6-F1
#
_cell.length_a   1.000
_cell.length_b   1.000
_cell.length_c   1.000
_cell.angle_alpha   90.00
_cell.angle_beta   90.00
_cell.angle_gamma   90.00
#
_symmetry.space_group_name_H-M   'P 1'
#
loop_
_entity.id
_entity.type
_entity.pdbx_description
1 polymer ?
#
loop_
_entity_poly.entity_id
_entity_poly.type
_entity_poly.pdbx_seq_one_letter_code
_entity_poly.pdbx_strand_id
1 'polypeptide(L)' 'MRMDRLTAPLLRELIDHINVFETEGKGKNRTQRIVIYFRLVGYVEIPEVSHRPNIVADTRKGVAVEYLTEPKTA' A
#
# COMPACT_ATOMS: atom_id res chain seq x y z
N MET A 1 22.39 0.60 13.59
CA MET A 1 22.68 0.33 12.16
C MET A 1 21.92 1.37 11.36
N ARG A 2 22.60 2.11 10.46
CA ARG A 2 21.95 3.07 9.56
C ARG A 2 21.84 2.43 8.19
N MET A 3 20.67 2.54 7.58
CA MET A 3 20.42 2.06 6.21
C MET A 3 19.97 3.25 5.37
N ASP A 4 20.72 3.57 4.33
CA ASP A 4 20.44 4.73 3.49
C ASP A 4 19.37 4.43 2.43
N ARG A 5 19.01 3.15 2.22
CA ARG A 5 18.00 2.74 1.24
C ARG A 5 17.16 1.57 1.73
N LEU A 6 15.85 1.74 1.65
CA LEU A 6 14.87 0.68 1.88
C LEU A 6 14.79 -0.22 0.64
N THR A 7 15.23 -1.47 0.77
CA THR A 7 15.14 -2.48 -0.30
C THR A 7 13.84 -3.29 -0.18
N ALA A 8 13.39 -3.91 -1.27
CA ALA A 8 12.17 -4.73 -1.23
C ALA A 8 12.25 -5.90 -0.22
N PRO A 9 13.37 -6.64 -0.09
CA PRO A 9 13.50 -7.68 0.94
C PRO A 9 13.40 -7.11 2.35
N LEU A 10 14.11 -6.01 2.64
CA LEU A 10 14.07 -5.36 3.96
C LEU A 10 12.67 -4.85 4.31
N LEU A 11 12.00 -4.20 3.35
CA LEU A 11 10.63 -3.72 3.54
C LEU A 11 9.69 -4.88 3.92
N ARG A 12 9.89 -6.06 3.32
CA ARG A 12 9.09 -7.25 3.62
C ARG A 12 9.33 -7.78 5.02
N GLU A 13 10.57 -7.72 5.52
CA GLU A 13 10.92 -8.10 6.90
C GLU A 13 10.32 -7.14 7.94
N LEU A 14 10.15 -5.87 7.59
CA LEU A 14 9.53 -4.89 8.47
C LEU A 14 8.00 -5.05 8.58
N ILE A 15 7.36 -5.79 7.69
CA ILE A 15 5.92 -6.05 7.77
C ILE A 15 5.65 -6.95 8.96
N ASP A 16 4.91 -6.45 9.94
CA ASP A 16 4.42 -7.25 11.04
C ASP A 16 3.22 -8.10 10.59
N HIS A 17 2.20 -7.44 10.05
CA HIS A 17 1.01 -8.09 9.53
C HIS A 17 0.27 -7.19 8.52
N ILE A 18 -0.60 -7.82 7.74
CA ILE A 18 -1.44 -7.14 6.74
C ILE A 18 -2.89 -7.47 7.05
N ASN A 19 -3.70 -6.44 7.31
CA ASN A 19 -5.13 -6.58 7.43
C ASN A 19 -5.78 -6.32 6.08
N VAL A 20 -6.52 -7.32 5.60
CA VAL A 20 -7.31 -7.23 4.39
C VAL A 20 -8.77 -7.18 4.79
N PHE A 21 -9.46 -6.12 4.41
CA PHE A 21 -10.87 -5.92 4.72
C PHE A 21 -11.76 -6.47 3.60
N GLU A 22 -13.05 -6.59 3.89
CA GLU A 22 -14.05 -6.94 2.89
C GLU A 22 -14.09 -5.92 1.75
N THR A 23 -14.54 -6.38 0.59
CA THR A 23 -14.69 -5.50 -0.57
C THR A 23 -15.97 -4.70 -0.48
N GLU A 24 -15.87 -3.38 -0.65
CA GLU A 24 -17.00 -2.45 -0.67
C GLU A 24 -17.33 -2.04 -2.12
N GLY A 25 -18.60 -1.67 -2.35
CA GLY A 25 -19.08 -1.23 -3.67
C GLY A 25 -19.71 -2.33 -4.54
N LYS A 26 -20.22 -1.94 -5.72
CA LYS A 26 -20.97 -2.80 -6.65
C LYS A 26 -20.37 -2.75 -8.07
N GLY A 27 -20.48 -3.85 -8.80
CA GLY A 27 -20.03 -3.95 -10.19
C GLY A 27 -18.51 -3.77 -10.32
N LYS A 28 -18.08 -2.90 -11.26
CA LYS A 28 -16.65 -2.61 -11.52
C LYS A 28 -16.03 -1.61 -10.53
N ASN A 29 -16.85 -0.83 -9.82
CA ASN A 29 -16.39 0.12 -8.81
C ASN A 29 -16.38 -0.53 -7.43
N ARG A 30 -15.48 -1.50 -7.28
CA ARG A 30 -15.22 -2.18 -6.02
C ARG A 30 -13.91 -1.69 -5.44
N THR A 31 -13.88 -1.47 -4.14
CA THR A 31 -12.68 -1.05 -3.42
C THR A 31 -12.47 -2.00 -2.26
N GLN A 32 -11.23 -2.44 -2.08
CA GLN A 32 -10.83 -3.26 -0.96
C GLN A 32 -9.81 -2.49 -0.14
N ARG A 33 -10.07 -2.33 1.16
CA ARG A 33 -9.13 -1.68 2.06
C ARG A 33 -8.08 -2.68 2.50
N ILE A 34 -6.82 -2.27 2.45
CA ILE A 34 -5.67 -3.02 2.97
C ILE A 34 -4.92 -2.11 3.92
N VAL A 35 -4.58 -2.61 5.11
CA VAL A 35 -3.75 -1.88 6.08
C VAL A 35 -2.51 -2.72 6.35
N ILE A 36 -1.33 -2.15 6.10
CA ILE A 36 -0.04 -2.80 6.30
C ILE A 36 0.60 -2.21 7.56
N TYR A 37 0.84 -3.06 8.55
CA TYR A 37 1.50 -2.67 9.79
C TYR A 37 2.98 -3.00 9.70
N PHE A 38 3.82 -2.01 9.98
CA PHE A 38 5.27 -2.17 10.04
C PHE A 38 5.75 -2.18 11.50
N ARG A 39 6.64 -3.11 11.84
CA ARG A 39 7.33 -3.15 13.13
C ARG A 39 8.80 -2.80 12.91
N LEU A 40 9.20 -1.66 13.45
CA LEU A 40 10.58 -1.19 13.41
C LEU A 40 10.94 -0.48 14.71
N VAL A 41 12.23 -0.45 15.04
CA VAL A 41 12.76 0.34 16.15
C VAL A 41 13.60 1.48 15.57
N GLY A 42 13.22 2.72 15.90
CA GLY A 42 13.85 3.93 15.36
C GLY A 42 12.89 4.72 14.48
N TYR A 43 13.44 5.42 13.49
CA TYR A 43 12.68 6.28 12.58
C TYR A 43 12.95 5.89 11.13
N VAL A 44 11.90 5.90 10.31
CA VAL A 44 12.00 5.70 8.85
C VAL A 44 11.46 6.95 8.18
N GLU A 45 12.34 7.65 7.47
CA GLU A 45 11.95 8.76 6.62
C GLU A 45 11.50 8.22 5.27
N ILE A 46 10.25 8.51 4.92
CA ILE A 46 9.71 8.23 3.59
C ILE A 46 9.40 9.60 2.95
N PRO A 47 10.39 10.22 2.29
CA PRO A 47 10.17 11.51 1.66
C PRO A 47 9.09 11.40 0.56
N GLU A 48 8.14 12.34 0.61
CA GLU A 48 7.14 12.61 -0.44
C GLU A 48 6.18 11.45 -0.78
N VAL A 49 5.56 10.82 0.22
CA VAL A 49 4.46 9.87 -0.03
C VAL A 49 3.18 10.61 -0.49
N SER A 50 2.97 11.83 0.01
CA SER A 50 1.73 12.61 -0.17
C SER A 50 1.53 13.25 -1.54
N HIS A 51 2.55 13.25 -2.42
CA HIS A 51 2.47 13.90 -3.74
C HIS A 51 2.61 12.93 -4.92
N ARG A 52 2.71 11.62 -4.67
CA ARG A 52 2.83 10.64 -5.75
C ARG A 52 1.46 10.33 -6.34
N PRO A 53 1.35 10.21 -7.67
CA PRO A 53 0.12 9.71 -8.28
C PRO A 53 -0.17 8.30 -7.78
N ASN A 54 -1.46 7.93 -7.74
CA ASN A 54 -1.87 6.57 -7.42
C ASN A 54 -1.19 5.58 -8.36
N ILE A 55 -0.78 4.43 -7.81
CA ILE A 55 -0.18 3.36 -8.60
C ILE A 55 -1.31 2.62 -9.29
N VAL A 56 -1.24 2.51 -10.61
CA VAL A 56 -2.13 1.66 -11.42
C VAL A 56 -1.34 0.44 -11.89
N ALA A 57 -1.88 -0.75 -11.63
CA ALA A 57 -1.30 -2.01 -12.05
C ALA A 57 -2.30 -2.84 -12.85
N ASP A 58 -1.89 -3.27 -14.05
CA ASP A 58 -2.61 -4.24 -14.86
C ASP A 58 -2.33 -5.65 -14.34
N THR A 59 -3.12 -6.09 -13.37
CA THR A 59 -2.90 -7.38 -12.69
C THR A 59 -3.24 -8.58 -13.58
N ARG A 60 -4.20 -8.41 -14.51
CA ARG A 60 -4.55 -9.40 -15.56
C ARG A 60 -5.21 -8.72 -16.75
N LYS A 61 -5.26 -9.41 -17.90
CA LYS A 61 -5.89 -8.89 -19.13
C LYS A 61 -7.32 -8.42 -18.86
N GLY A 62 -7.57 -7.13 -19.09
CA GLY A 62 -8.87 -6.48 -18.89
C GLY A 62 -9.21 -6.08 -17.46
N VAL A 63 -8.26 -6.13 -16.51
CA VAL A 63 -8.43 -5.67 -15.13
C VAL A 63 -7.26 -4.79 -14.71
N ALA A 64 -7.56 -3.49 -14.55
CA ALA A 64 -6.67 -2.52 -13.93
C ALA A 64 -7.06 -2.36 -12.45
N VAL A 65 -6.07 -2.30 -11.58
CA VAL A 65 -6.22 -2.00 -10.14
C VAL A 65 -5.50 -0.70 -9.85
N GLU A 66 -6.22 0.25 -9.26
CA GLU A 66 -5.65 1.50 -8.75
C GLU A 66 -5.51 1.40 -7.23
N TYR A 67 -4.28 1.61 -6.73
CA TYR A 67 -3.99 1.63 -5.30
C TYR A 67 -4.13 3.06 -4.78
N LEU A 68 -5.15 3.27 -3.94
CA LEU A 68 -5.46 4.55 -3.33
C LEU A 68 -4.67 4.67 -2.01
N THR A 69 -3.93 5.77 -1.84
CA THR A 69 -3.19 6.07 -0.61
C THR A 69 -4.07 6.75 0.45
N GLU A 70 -5.12 7.44 0.00
CA GLU A 70 -6.12 8.05 0.86
C GLU A 70 -7.41 7.20 0.86
N PRO A 71 -8.08 7.06 2.02
CA PRO A 71 -9.37 6.39 2.06
C PRO A 71 -10.36 7.15 1.16
N LYS A 72 -11.10 6.41 0.32
CA LYS A 72 -12.23 6.98 -0.41
C LYS A 72 -13.29 7.40 0.62
N THR A 73 -13.48 8.70 0.79
CA THR A 73 -14.62 9.23 1.54
C THR A 73 -15.90 8.79 0.84
N ALA A 74 -16.86 8.26 1.61
CA ALA A 74 -18.16 7.79 1.13
C ALA A 74 -19.02 8.94 0.58
#